data_AF-X0Y866-F1
#
_entry.id   AF-X0Y866-F1
#
_cell.length_a   1.000
_cell.length_b   1.000
_cell.length_c   1.000
_cell.angle_alpha   90.00
_cell.angle_beta   90.00
_cell.angle_gamma   90.00
#
_symmetry.space_group_name_H-M   'P 1'
#
loop_
_entity.id
_entity.type
_entity.pdbx_description
1 polymer ?
#
loop_
_entity_poly.entity_id
_entity_poly.type
_entity_poly.pdbx_seq_one_letter_code
_entity_poly.pdbx_strand_id
1 'polypeptide(L)'
;VPRPEVAKLSSLGFHTVMADYYWLQAVQIVGTSMRPEDEGTLLGRYIDVVTTVDPWVGHPYRFAAVWLTGSEADVRQANRILERSFDYQPDEWRNRFYLGFNLFFYLEENEPAAHWLEEAASIESAPRYLAGLAARLRAGNAGLEVAASMIRKFLADTDDPYARAEYEKMLDEIETERRARFLDAARAAYRKGHGEDIESVEDLLRGSHPVLQKLPPEPHDWEWILDEESGE
;
A
#
# COMPACT_ATOMS: atom_id res chain seq x y z
N VAL A 1 11.78 5.03 23.27
CA VAL A 1 12.24 3.72 22.72
C VAL A 1 13.76 3.64 22.85
N PRO A 2 14.33 2.59 23.47
CA PRO A 2 15.78 2.41 23.53
C PRO A 2 16.37 2.12 22.14
N ARG A 3 17.71 2.16 22.04
CA ARG A 3 18.39 1.62 20.85
C ARG A 3 18.21 0.08 20.80
N PRO A 4 18.03 -0.52 19.61
CA PRO A 4 17.80 -1.96 19.49
C PRO A 4 18.88 -2.83 20.16
N GLU A 5 20.15 -2.46 20.05
CA GLU A 5 21.27 -3.21 20.64
C GLU A 5 21.25 -3.15 22.16
N VAL A 6 20.84 -2.01 22.71
CA VAL A 6 20.72 -1.82 24.17
C VAL A 6 19.56 -2.65 24.71
N ALA A 7 18.42 -2.67 24.01
CA ALA A 7 17.27 -3.51 24.39
C ALA A 7 17.61 -5.00 24.34
N LYS A 8 18.36 -5.42 23.31
CA LYS A 8 18.83 -6.80 23.18
C LYS A 8 19.76 -7.18 24.32
N LEU A 9 20.76 -6.35 24.62
CA LEU A 9 21.70 -6.62 25.72
C LEU A 9 21.00 -6.64 27.09
N SER A 10 20.07 -5.70 27.33
CA SER A 10 19.37 -5.58 28.62
C SER A 10 18.31 -6.66 28.86
N SER A 11 17.92 -7.39 27.82
CA SER A 11 16.95 -8.49 27.95
C SER A 11 17.51 -9.69 28.73
N LEU A 12 18.83 -9.78 28.93
CA LEU A 12 19.51 -10.82 29.73
C LEU A 12 19.08 -12.26 29.36
N GLY A 13 18.82 -12.51 28.07
CA GLY A 13 18.37 -13.81 27.56
C GLY A 13 16.85 -13.98 27.45
N PHE A 14 16.05 -13.06 27.99
CA PHE A 14 14.58 -13.04 27.85
C PHE A 14 14.14 -12.25 26.61
N HIS A 15 14.71 -12.58 25.45
CA HIS A 15 14.54 -11.82 24.21
C HIS A 15 13.07 -11.75 23.78
N THR A 16 12.37 -12.89 23.75
CA THR A 16 10.96 -12.95 23.33
C THR A 16 10.05 -12.10 24.21
N VAL A 17 10.22 -12.14 25.54
CA VAL A 17 9.39 -11.32 26.45
C VAL A 17 9.63 -9.83 26.24
N MET A 18 10.89 -9.43 26.02
CA MET A 18 11.23 -8.04 25.73
C MET A 18 10.68 -7.60 24.37
N ALA A 19 10.77 -8.47 23.36
CA ALA A 19 10.19 -8.23 22.04
C ALA A 19 8.66 -8.08 22.12
N ASP A 20 7.97 -8.96 22.83
CA ASP A 20 6.52 -8.90 23.05
C ASP A 20 6.10 -7.60 23.74
N TYR A 21 6.86 -7.13 24.73
CA TYR A 21 6.60 -5.85 25.38
C TYR A 21 6.62 -4.68 24.38
N TYR A 22 7.69 -4.57 23.57
CA TYR A 22 7.79 -3.51 22.57
C TYR A 22 6.81 -3.69 21.42
N TRP A 23 6.46 -4.93 21.09
CA TRP A 23 5.44 -5.24 20.10
C TRP A 23 4.07 -4.72 20.54
N LEU A 24 3.67 -4.94 21.81
CA LEU A 24 2.43 -4.39 22.35
C LEU A 24 2.42 -2.85 22.32
N GLN A 25 3.57 -2.19 22.54
CA GLN A 25 3.65 -0.73 22.39
C GLN A 25 3.42 -0.29 20.94
N ALA A 26 3.94 -1.02 19.96
CA ALA A 26 3.74 -0.74 18.53
C ALA A 26 2.27 -0.92 18.13
N VAL A 27 1.65 -2.03 18.50
CA VAL A 27 0.23 -2.31 18.19
C VAL A 27 -0.69 -1.28 18.85
N GLN A 28 -0.38 -0.85 20.07
CA GLN A 28 -1.18 0.16 20.77
C GLN A 28 -1.23 1.50 20.02
N ILE A 29 -0.14 1.91 19.37
CA ILE A 29 -0.11 3.14 18.55
C ILE A 29 -1.15 3.06 17.45
N VAL A 30 -1.17 1.95 16.70
CA VAL A 30 -2.13 1.73 15.63
C VAL A 30 -3.56 1.60 16.16
N GLY A 31 -3.75 0.86 17.25
CA GLY A 31 -5.07 0.63 17.83
C GLY A 31 -5.71 1.84 18.53
N THR A 32 -4.95 2.91 18.81
CA THR A 32 -5.47 4.11 19.50
C THR A 32 -5.28 5.42 18.75
N SER A 33 -4.40 5.49 17.77
CA SER A 33 -4.25 6.69 16.94
C SER A 33 -5.38 6.77 15.92
N MET A 34 -5.94 7.98 15.77
CA MET A 34 -6.86 8.28 14.67
C MET A 34 -6.13 8.32 13.31
N ARG A 35 -4.83 8.60 13.33
CA ARG A 35 -3.95 8.69 12.16
C ARG A 35 -2.60 8.03 12.48
N PRO A 36 -2.52 6.69 12.51
CA PRO A 36 -1.29 5.98 12.82
C PRO A 36 -0.11 6.36 11.91
N GLU A 37 -0.39 6.80 10.68
CA GLU A 37 0.60 7.27 9.71
C GLU A 37 1.39 8.49 10.20
N ASP A 38 0.81 9.32 11.07
CA ASP A 38 1.48 10.50 11.65
C ASP A 38 2.51 10.08 12.73
N GLU A 39 2.44 8.84 13.22
CA GLU A 39 3.31 8.28 14.27
C GLU A 39 4.45 7.40 13.71
N GLY A 40 4.68 7.43 12.39
CA GLY A 40 5.63 6.56 11.68
C GLY A 40 7.04 6.50 12.32
N THR A 41 7.58 7.64 12.74
CA THR A 41 8.89 7.70 13.42
C THR A 41 8.91 6.95 14.76
N LEU A 42 7.86 7.05 15.57
CA LEU A 42 7.79 6.34 16.85
C LEU A 42 7.53 4.85 16.63
N LEU A 43 6.58 4.54 15.75
CA LEU A 43 6.19 3.17 15.41
C LEU A 43 7.38 2.39 14.84
N GLY A 44 8.08 2.97 13.87
CA GLY A 44 9.24 2.36 13.24
C GLY A 44 10.37 2.08 14.23
N ARG A 45 10.57 2.94 15.23
CA ARG A 45 11.54 2.67 16.31
C ARG A 45 11.14 1.48 17.17
N TYR A 46 9.86 1.30 17.50
CA TYR A 46 9.42 0.13 18.25
C TYR A 46 9.62 -1.15 17.44
N ILE A 47 9.19 -1.16 16.18
CA ILE A 47 9.33 -2.35 15.32
C ILE A 47 10.80 -2.71 15.10
N ASP A 48 11.67 -1.73 14.94
CA ASP A 48 13.11 -1.95 14.83
C ASP A 48 13.70 -2.63 16.07
N VAL A 49 13.24 -2.25 17.27
CA VAL A 49 13.61 -2.95 18.50
C VAL A 49 13.10 -4.39 18.48
N VAL A 50 11.81 -4.61 18.19
CA VAL A 50 11.20 -5.96 18.18
C VAL A 50 11.97 -6.88 17.24
N THR A 51 12.16 -6.48 15.98
CA THR A 51 12.83 -7.28 14.94
C THR A 51 14.32 -7.46 15.17
N THR A 52 14.95 -6.66 16.04
CA THR A 52 16.37 -6.85 16.43
C THR A 52 16.52 -7.82 17.60
N VAL A 53 15.61 -7.73 18.56
CA VAL A 53 15.59 -8.55 19.77
C VAL A 53 15.15 -9.97 19.41
N ASP A 54 14.07 -10.11 18.66
CA ASP A 54 13.56 -11.38 18.15
C ASP A 54 13.41 -11.33 16.61
N PRO A 55 14.46 -11.67 15.85
CA PRO A 55 14.44 -11.50 14.40
C PRO A 55 13.67 -12.60 13.66
N TRP A 56 13.32 -13.71 14.32
CA TRP A 56 12.61 -14.85 13.71
C TRP A 56 11.09 -14.64 13.69
N VAL A 57 10.58 -13.68 14.46
CA VAL A 57 9.15 -13.39 14.53
C VAL A 57 8.71 -12.59 13.30
N GLY A 58 7.84 -13.18 12.48
CA GLY A 58 7.52 -12.64 11.14
C GLY A 58 6.57 -11.44 11.11
N HIS A 59 5.62 -11.36 12.04
CA HIS A 59 4.55 -10.37 11.98
C HIS A 59 5.00 -8.91 12.08
N PRO A 60 6.03 -8.51 12.87
CA PRO A 60 6.40 -7.09 12.98
C PRO A 60 7.00 -6.54 11.68
N TYR A 61 7.67 -7.39 10.89
CA TYR A 61 8.21 -7.00 9.58
C TYR A 61 7.11 -6.56 8.62
N ARG A 62 6.05 -7.36 8.48
CA ARG A 62 4.90 -7.04 7.63
C ARG A 62 4.08 -5.89 8.21
N PHE A 63 3.98 -5.81 9.54
CA PHE A 63 3.34 -4.69 10.22
C PHE A 63 4.00 -3.36 9.87
N ALA A 64 5.34 -3.29 9.82
CA ALA A 64 6.03 -2.09 9.36
C ALA A 64 5.61 -1.69 7.93
N ALA A 65 5.48 -2.67 7.03
CA ALA A 65 5.09 -2.43 5.65
C ALA A 65 3.70 -1.81 5.50
N VAL A 66 2.76 -2.21 6.37
CA VAL A 66 1.38 -1.71 6.36
C VAL A 66 1.29 -0.29 6.93
N TRP A 67 2.00 -0.03 8.04
CA TRP A 67 1.76 1.16 8.86
C TRP A 67 2.80 2.27 8.73
N LEU A 68 4.01 2.00 8.21
CA LEU A 68 5.02 3.03 7.97
C LEU A 68 4.89 3.57 6.53
N THR A 69 3.75 4.21 6.25
CA THR A 69 3.37 4.66 4.90
C THR A 69 3.11 6.16 4.82
N GLY A 70 3.23 6.89 5.93
CA GLY A 70 2.94 8.32 6.03
C GLY A 70 3.92 9.24 5.27
N SER A 71 5.11 8.75 4.94
CA SER A 71 6.10 9.48 4.15
C SER A 71 7.04 8.55 3.41
N GLU A 72 7.76 9.05 2.40
CA GLU A 72 8.82 8.30 1.73
C GLU A 72 9.87 7.75 2.74
N ALA A 73 10.21 8.55 3.77
CA ALA A 73 11.17 8.16 4.78
C ALA A 73 10.67 6.97 5.62
N ASP A 74 9.37 6.95 5.96
CA ASP A 74 8.73 5.87 6.68
C ASP A 74 8.69 4.59 5.82
N VAL A 75 8.31 4.70 4.54
CA VAL A 75 8.28 3.57 3.61
C VAL A 75 9.67 2.96 3.44
N ARG A 76 10.70 3.80 3.26
CA ARG A 76 12.09 3.33 3.19
C ARG A 76 12.54 2.71 4.52
N GLN A 77 12.03 3.16 5.66
CA GLN A 77 12.29 2.50 6.95
C GLN A 77 11.65 1.12 7.02
N ALA A 78 10.38 0.97 6.60
CA ALA A 78 9.75 -0.35 6.50
C ALA A 78 10.53 -1.29 5.57
N ASN A 79 10.99 -0.79 4.42
CA ASN A 79 11.75 -1.59 3.47
C ASN A 79 13.06 -2.12 4.09
N ARG A 80 13.82 -1.27 4.81
CA ARG A 80 15.02 -1.72 5.55
C ARG A 80 14.71 -2.78 6.60
N ILE A 81 13.57 -2.66 7.29
CA ILE A 81 13.11 -3.65 8.26
C ILE A 81 12.78 -4.97 7.54
N LEU A 82 12.00 -4.93 6.45
CA LEU A 82 11.64 -6.10 5.65
C LEU A 82 12.87 -6.83 5.09
N GLU A 83 13.85 -6.09 4.55
CA GLU A 83 15.08 -6.66 3.98
C GLU A 83 15.84 -7.51 5.01
N ARG A 84 15.93 -7.05 6.26
CA ARG A 84 16.55 -7.84 7.33
C ARG A 84 15.87 -9.18 7.57
N SER A 85 14.57 -9.27 7.31
CA SER A 85 13.86 -10.55 7.48
C SER A 85 14.39 -11.64 6.56
N PHE A 86 15.05 -11.31 5.45
CA PHE A 86 15.49 -12.31 4.46
C PHE A 86 16.58 -13.24 5.02
N ASP A 87 17.39 -12.76 5.96
CA ASP A 87 18.42 -13.55 6.64
C ASP A 87 17.84 -14.52 7.69
N TYR A 88 16.64 -14.24 8.20
CA TYR A 88 16.00 -15.01 9.28
C TYR A 88 14.77 -15.79 8.81
N GLN A 89 14.17 -15.40 7.69
CA GLN A 89 12.99 -16.01 7.11
C GLN A 89 13.19 -16.12 5.58
N PRO A 90 14.22 -16.87 5.13
CA PRO A 90 14.56 -16.94 3.71
C PRO A 90 13.41 -17.50 2.86
N ASP A 91 12.64 -18.44 3.42
CA ASP A 91 11.52 -19.12 2.75
C ASP A 91 10.17 -18.39 2.89
N GLU A 92 10.17 -17.19 3.50
CA GLU A 92 8.97 -16.37 3.64
C GLU A 92 8.85 -15.40 2.45
N TRP A 93 8.05 -15.80 1.45
CA TRP A 93 7.81 -15.00 0.26
C TRP A 93 7.06 -13.71 0.55
N ARG A 94 6.23 -13.66 1.60
CA ARG A 94 5.38 -12.50 1.89
C ARG A 94 6.22 -11.27 2.17
N ASN A 95 7.32 -11.38 2.92
CA ASN A 95 8.14 -10.21 3.24
C ASN A 95 8.74 -9.57 1.98
N ARG A 96 9.13 -10.37 0.98
CA ARG A 96 9.57 -9.90 -0.34
C ARG A 96 8.41 -9.31 -1.15
N PHE A 97 7.21 -9.90 -1.04
CA PHE A 97 6.01 -9.36 -1.67
C PHE A 97 5.63 -7.98 -1.12
N TYR A 98 5.67 -7.79 0.20
CA TYR A 98 5.48 -6.48 0.85
C TYR A 98 6.53 -5.47 0.41
N LEU A 99 7.80 -5.87 0.33
CA LEU A 99 8.88 -5.00 -0.17
C LEU A 99 8.63 -4.56 -1.61
N GLY A 100 8.28 -5.51 -2.48
CA GLY A 100 7.92 -5.24 -3.88
C GLY A 100 6.72 -4.30 -4.00
N PHE A 101 5.69 -4.50 -3.16
CA PHE A 101 4.54 -3.60 -3.11
C PHE A 101 4.94 -2.18 -2.69
N ASN A 102 5.74 -2.02 -1.63
CA ASN A 102 6.16 -0.69 -1.17
C ASN A 102 6.96 0.07 -2.23
N LEU A 103 7.89 -0.63 -2.90
CA LEU A 103 8.68 -0.05 -4.00
C LEU A 103 7.79 0.37 -5.16
N PHE A 104 6.82 -0.45 -5.54
CA PHE A 104 5.92 -0.15 -6.64
C PHE A 104 4.92 0.96 -6.29
N PHE A 105 4.18 0.80 -5.20
CA PHE A 105 2.99 1.60 -4.91
C PHE A 105 3.33 2.95 -4.28
N TYR A 106 4.27 2.99 -3.34
CA TYR A 106 4.61 4.23 -2.63
C TYR A 106 5.82 4.95 -3.19
N LEU A 107 6.76 4.23 -3.82
CA LEU A 107 8.01 4.80 -4.32
C LEU A 107 8.06 4.89 -5.85
N GLU A 108 7.10 4.30 -6.55
CA GLU A 108 7.05 4.22 -8.03
C GLU A 108 8.31 3.59 -8.66
N GLU A 109 9.06 2.83 -7.87
CA GLU A 109 10.29 2.13 -8.25
C GLU A 109 9.97 0.77 -8.88
N ASN A 110 9.39 0.80 -10.08
CA ASN A 110 8.87 -0.39 -10.78
C ASN A 110 9.92 -1.49 -11.05
N GLU A 111 11.14 -1.10 -11.43
CA GLU A 111 12.22 -2.05 -11.73
C GLU A 111 12.70 -2.79 -10.48
N PRO A 112 13.04 -2.09 -9.36
CA PRO A 112 13.28 -2.74 -8.07
C PRO A 112 12.10 -3.57 -7.56
N ALA A 113 10.87 -3.08 -7.71
CA ALA A 113 9.68 -3.82 -7.31
C ALA A 113 9.56 -5.15 -8.06
N ALA A 114 9.72 -5.13 -9.39
CA ALA A 114 9.68 -6.33 -10.21
C ALA A 114 10.73 -7.37 -9.79
N HIS A 115 11.95 -6.91 -9.49
CA HIS A 115 13.01 -7.78 -8.99
C HIS A 115 12.60 -8.51 -7.70
N TRP A 116 12.09 -7.80 -6.69
CA TRP A 116 11.70 -8.43 -5.43
C TRP A 116 10.47 -9.34 -5.56
N LEU A 117 9.58 -9.06 -6.51
CA LEU A 117 8.48 -9.97 -6.85
C LEU A 117 8.97 -11.25 -7.56
N GLU A 118 10.00 -11.16 -8.40
CA GLU A 118 10.67 -12.33 -9.00
C GLU A 118 11.34 -13.18 -7.92
N GLU A 119 12.07 -12.55 -7.01
CA GLU A 119 12.69 -13.22 -5.84
C GLU A 119 11.62 -13.91 -4.98
N ALA A 120 10.52 -13.21 -4.68
CA ALA A 120 9.39 -13.80 -3.96
C ALA A 120 8.79 -14.99 -4.70
N ALA A 121 8.62 -14.90 -6.03
CA ALA A 121 8.05 -15.97 -6.86
C ALA A 121 8.98 -17.19 -6.99
N SER A 122 10.27 -17.04 -6.70
CA SER A 122 11.24 -18.13 -6.78
C SER A 122 11.19 -19.08 -5.57
N ILE A 123 10.57 -18.63 -4.47
CA ILE A 123 10.39 -19.41 -3.25
C ILE A 123 9.33 -20.50 -3.49
N GLU A 124 9.62 -21.74 -3.09
CA GLU A 124 8.77 -22.91 -3.40
C GLU A 124 7.33 -22.78 -2.88
N SER A 125 7.15 -22.16 -1.72
CA SER A 125 5.85 -21.93 -1.09
C SER A 125 5.07 -20.76 -1.72
N ALA A 126 5.67 -20.03 -2.66
CA ALA A 126 5.13 -18.79 -3.17
C ALA A 126 3.95 -19.00 -4.15
N PRO A 127 2.90 -18.16 -4.08
CA PRO A 127 1.80 -18.23 -5.03
C PRO A 127 2.24 -17.90 -6.47
N ARG A 128 1.72 -18.67 -7.44
CA ARG A 128 2.02 -18.52 -8.87
C ARG A 128 1.70 -17.13 -9.45
N TYR A 129 0.84 -16.35 -8.80
CA TYR A 129 0.45 -15.03 -9.32
C TYR A 129 1.61 -14.01 -9.27
N LEU A 130 2.61 -14.20 -8.40
CA LEU A 130 3.70 -13.23 -8.19
C LEU A 130 4.54 -13.02 -9.46
N ALA A 131 4.87 -14.10 -10.17
CA ALA A 131 5.59 -14.01 -11.44
C ALA A 131 4.83 -13.16 -12.48
N GLY A 132 3.50 -13.28 -12.51
CA GLY A 132 2.65 -12.48 -13.39
C GLY A 132 2.54 -11.00 -12.98
N LEU A 133 2.74 -10.68 -11.70
CA LEU A 133 2.82 -9.29 -11.24
C LEU A 133 4.17 -8.69 -11.64
N ALA A 134 5.27 -9.40 -11.41
CA ALA A 134 6.61 -8.97 -11.81
C ALA A 134 6.70 -8.69 -13.32
N ALA A 135 6.18 -9.61 -14.15
CA ALA A 135 6.17 -9.45 -15.60
C ALA A 135 5.39 -8.20 -16.06
N ARG A 136 4.29 -7.85 -15.37
CA ARG A 136 3.54 -6.63 -15.69
C ARG A 136 4.34 -5.37 -15.37
N LEU A 137 5.04 -5.35 -14.23
CA LEU A 137 5.91 -4.23 -13.85
C LEU A 137 7.07 -4.05 -14.85
N ARG A 138 7.77 -5.13 -15.22
CA ARG A 138 8.83 -5.09 -16.26
C ARG A 138 8.34 -4.62 -17.62
N ALA A 139 7.10 -4.96 -17.98
CA ALA A 139 6.50 -4.56 -19.25
C ALA A 139 6.01 -3.11 -19.26
N GLY A 140 6.22 -2.33 -18.20
CA GLY A 140 5.70 -0.96 -18.07
C GLY A 140 4.18 -0.89 -17.90
N ASN A 141 3.52 -2.03 -17.63
CA ASN A 141 2.08 -2.09 -17.35
C ASN A 141 1.81 -1.88 -15.85
N ALA A 142 2.59 -1.01 -15.23
CA ALA A 142 2.45 -0.60 -13.83
C ALA A 142 1.32 0.43 -13.72
N GLY A 143 0.37 0.19 -12.81
CA GLY A 143 -0.76 1.09 -12.64
C GLY A 143 -1.81 0.55 -11.69
N LEU A 144 -2.96 1.23 -11.64
CA LEU A 144 -4.02 0.99 -10.66
C LEU A 144 -4.55 -0.46 -10.64
N GLU A 145 -4.51 -1.20 -11.75
CA GLU A 145 -4.92 -2.61 -11.77
C GLU A 145 -3.89 -3.54 -11.14
N VAL A 146 -2.60 -3.25 -11.28
CA VAL A 146 -1.56 -4.01 -10.61
C VAL A 146 -1.63 -3.75 -9.10
N ALA A 147 -1.80 -2.48 -8.69
CA ALA A 147 -2.00 -2.10 -7.29
C ALA A 147 -3.22 -2.78 -6.69
N ALA A 148 -4.39 -2.64 -7.31
CA ALA A 148 -5.61 -3.28 -6.83
C ALA A 148 -5.48 -4.82 -6.78
N SER A 149 -4.79 -5.43 -7.75
CA SER A 149 -4.52 -6.86 -7.73
C SER A 149 -3.67 -7.27 -6.53
N MET A 150 -2.62 -6.52 -6.18
CA MET A 150 -1.76 -6.79 -5.03
C MET A 150 -2.52 -6.62 -3.71
N ILE A 151 -3.26 -5.51 -3.56
CA ILE A 151 -4.01 -5.22 -2.33
C ILE A 151 -5.09 -6.27 -2.07
N ARG A 152 -5.80 -6.75 -3.11
CA ARG A 152 -6.73 -7.88 -2.99
C ARG A 152 -6.04 -9.16 -2.51
N LYS A 153 -4.75 -9.37 -2.79
CA LYS A 153 -4.00 -10.51 -2.25
C LYS A 153 -3.67 -10.33 -0.78
N PHE A 154 -3.29 -9.13 -0.35
CA PHE A 154 -3.11 -8.86 1.07
C PHE A 154 -4.42 -9.04 1.87
N LEU A 155 -5.56 -8.58 1.32
CA LEU A 155 -6.87 -8.78 1.92
C LEU A 155 -7.29 -10.24 2.08
N ALA A 156 -6.84 -11.10 1.17
CA ALA A 156 -7.12 -12.52 1.23
C ALA A 156 -6.20 -13.28 2.19
N ASP A 157 -5.04 -12.71 2.53
CA ASP A 157 -4.00 -13.33 3.39
C ASP A 157 -4.00 -12.80 4.82
N THR A 158 -4.72 -11.71 5.11
CA THR A 158 -4.76 -11.09 6.44
C THR A 158 -6.04 -11.45 7.21
N ASP A 159 -5.87 -11.86 8.46
CA ASP A 159 -6.93 -11.97 9.46
C ASP A 159 -6.98 -10.76 10.42
N ASP A 160 -5.98 -9.86 10.34
CA ASP A 160 -5.93 -8.66 11.17
C ASP A 160 -6.99 -7.65 10.70
N PRO A 161 -7.99 -7.32 11.52
CA PRO A 161 -9.06 -6.39 11.14
C PRO A 161 -8.56 -4.98 10.85
N TYR A 162 -7.47 -4.52 11.49
CA TYR A 162 -6.92 -3.20 11.24
C TYR A 162 -6.24 -3.15 9.87
N ALA A 163 -5.36 -4.10 9.59
CA ALA A 163 -4.73 -4.21 8.26
C ALA A 163 -5.78 -4.41 7.15
N ARG A 164 -6.83 -5.19 7.44
CA ARG A 164 -7.95 -5.39 6.51
C ARG A 164 -8.64 -4.06 6.17
N ALA A 165 -8.96 -3.25 7.18
CA ALA A 165 -9.58 -1.95 6.97
C ALA A 165 -8.70 -1.02 6.14
N GLU A 166 -7.39 -0.99 6.38
CA GLU A 166 -6.45 -0.19 5.57
C GLU A 166 -6.42 -0.62 4.11
N TYR A 167 -6.38 -1.93 3.82
CA TYR A 167 -6.41 -2.40 2.44
C TYR A 167 -7.76 -2.15 1.75
N GLU A 168 -8.88 -2.24 2.48
CA GLU A 168 -10.21 -1.88 1.96
C GLU A 168 -10.26 -0.39 1.60
N LYS A 169 -9.70 0.48 2.46
CA LYS A 169 -9.53 1.91 2.18
C LYS A 169 -8.68 2.15 0.93
N MET A 170 -7.51 1.52 0.81
CA MET A 170 -6.65 1.67 -0.39
C MET A 170 -7.35 1.22 -1.67
N LEU A 171 -8.17 0.15 -1.62
CA LEU A 171 -8.95 -0.28 -2.80
C LEU A 171 -10.02 0.73 -3.18
N ASP A 172 -10.67 1.33 -2.20
CA ASP A 172 -11.69 2.35 -2.41
C ASP A 172 -11.08 3.64 -3.02
N GLU A 173 -9.90 4.05 -2.55
CA GLU A 173 -9.13 5.15 -3.15
C GLU A 173 -8.76 4.86 -4.61
N ILE A 174 -8.28 3.65 -4.91
CA ILE A 174 -7.97 3.23 -6.29
C ILE A 174 -9.22 3.24 -7.17
N GLU A 175 -10.36 2.77 -6.64
CA GLU A 175 -11.61 2.76 -7.39
C GLU A 175 -12.13 4.18 -7.64
N THR A 176 -12.00 5.08 -6.67
CA THR A 176 -12.31 6.50 -6.81
C THR A 176 -11.48 7.14 -7.93
N GLU A 177 -10.17 6.94 -7.92
CA GLU A 177 -9.25 7.43 -8.96
C GLU A 177 -9.61 6.88 -10.34
N ARG A 178 -10.00 5.60 -10.45
CA ARG A 178 -10.45 5.02 -11.73
C ARG A 178 -11.69 5.71 -12.27
N ARG A 179 -12.65 6.04 -11.40
CA ARG A 179 -13.88 6.74 -11.78
C ARG A 179 -13.59 8.16 -12.23
N ALA A 180 -12.69 8.87 -11.54
CA ALA A 180 -12.22 10.19 -11.96
C ALA A 180 -11.60 10.13 -13.37
N ARG A 181 -10.62 9.25 -13.61
CA ARG A 181 -10.01 9.07 -14.94
C ARG A 181 -11.01 8.69 -16.04
N PHE A 182 -12.05 7.94 -15.69
CA PHE A 182 -13.12 7.60 -16.61
C PHE A 182 -13.93 8.84 -17.01
N LEU A 183 -14.23 9.73 -16.06
CA LEU A 183 -14.89 11.01 -16.32
C LEU A 183 -14.00 11.94 -17.14
N ASP A 184 -12.69 12.01 -16.86
CA ASP A 184 -11.74 12.80 -17.65
C ASP A 184 -11.69 12.35 -19.11
N ALA A 185 -11.66 11.03 -19.32
CA ALA A 185 -11.70 10.45 -20.67
C ALA A 185 -13.02 10.76 -21.38
N ALA A 186 -14.15 10.73 -20.67
CA ALA A 186 -15.46 11.11 -21.20
C ALA A 186 -15.50 12.60 -21.58
N ARG A 187 -14.97 13.48 -20.74
CA ARG A 187 -14.84 14.91 -21.03
C ARG A 187 -13.94 15.18 -22.23
N ALA A 188 -12.81 14.49 -22.34
CA ALA A 188 -11.95 14.58 -23.52
C ALA A 188 -12.69 14.15 -24.80
N ALA A 189 -13.52 13.11 -24.73
CA ALA A 189 -14.36 12.70 -25.85
C ALA A 189 -15.47 13.73 -26.16
N TYR A 190 -16.07 14.34 -25.12
CA TYR A 190 -17.05 15.41 -25.26
C TYR A 190 -16.46 16.60 -26.02
N ARG A 191 -15.30 17.12 -25.57
CA ARG A 191 -14.57 18.22 -26.20
C ARG A 191 -14.29 17.96 -27.67
N LYS A 192 -13.87 16.74 -27.99
CA LYS A 192 -13.57 16.33 -29.38
C LYS A 192 -14.82 16.30 -30.26
N GLY A 193 -15.97 15.92 -29.71
CA GLY A 193 -17.23 15.81 -30.43
C GLY A 193 -17.98 17.13 -30.62
N HIS A 194 -17.95 17.99 -29.59
CA HIS A 194 -18.74 19.23 -29.53
C HIS A 194 -17.92 20.47 -29.89
N GLY A 195 -16.58 20.41 -29.79
CA GLY A 195 -15.69 21.55 -30.03
C GLY A 195 -15.58 22.54 -28.86
N GLU A 196 -16.34 22.29 -27.80
CA GLU A 196 -16.38 23.08 -26.56
C GLU A 196 -16.27 22.14 -25.35
N ASP A 197 -15.92 22.70 -24.19
CA ASP A 197 -15.83 21.93 -22.95
C ASP A 197 -17.19 21.78 -22.26
N ILE A 198 -17.27 20.88 -21.27
CA ILE A 198 -18.42 20.79 -20.37
C ILE A 198 -18.46 21.99 -19.41
N GLU A 199 -19.65 22.47 -19.08
CA GLU A 199 -19.88 23.44 -18.00
C GLU A 199 -20.19 22.73 -16.68
N SER A 200 -20.68 21.48 -16.76
CA SER A 200 -20.99 20.62 -15.62
C SER A 200 -20.81 19.15 -15.97
N VAL A 201 -20.62 18.29 -14.97
CA VAL A 201 -20.48 16.83 -15.17
C VAL A 201 -21.75 16.24 -15.80
N GLU A 202 -22.92 16.83 -15.56
CA GLU A 202 -24.19 16.45 -16.17
C GLU A 202 -24.23 16.62 -17.69
N ASP A 203 -23.39 17.47 -18.28
CA ASP A 203 -23.34 17.66 -19.74
C ASP A 203 -22.90 16.38 -20.45
N LEU A 204 -22.14 15.51 -19.76
CA LEU A 204 -21.75 14.20 -20.29
C LEU A 204 -22.95 13.27 -20.52
N LEU A 205 -24.08 13.52 -19.83
CA LEU A 205 -25.31 12.72 -19.94
C LEU A 205 -26.36 13.30 -20.88
N ARG A 206 -26.22 14.58 -21.27
CA ARG A 206 -27.29 15.35 -21.94
C ARG A 206 -26.86 15.80 -23.34
N GLY A 207 -27.81 16.35 -24.09
CA GLY A 207 -27.59 16.87 -25.44
C GLY A 207 -27.91 15.88 -26.58
N SER A 208 -27.58 16.28 -27.82
CA SER A 208 -27.89 15.49 -29.02
C SER A 208 -26.93 14.29 -29.22
N HIS A 209 -25.76 14.32 -28.58
CA HIS A 209 -24.75 13.25 -28.62
C HIS A 209 -24.16 13.02 -27.23
N PRO A 210 -24.92 12.42 -26.29
CA PRO A 210 -24.42 12.16 -24.94
C PRO A 210 -23.22 11.20 -24.97
N VAL A 211 -22.20 11.49 -24.18
CA VAL A 211 -20.97 10.69 -24.12
C VAL A 211 -21.13 9.52 -23.14
N LEU A 212 -21.93 9.72 -22.09
CA LEU A 212 -22.22 8.74 -21.05
C LEU A 212 -23.72 8.47 -20.94
N GLN A 213 -24.08 7.25 -20.55
CA GLN A 213 -25.46 6.88 -20.21
C GLN A 213 -25.78 7.08 -18.73
N LYS A 214 -24.76 6.98 -17.88
CA LYS A 214 -24.84 7.14 -16.43
C LYS A 214 -23.47 7.57 -15.90
N LEU A 215 -23.46 8.43 -14.89
CA LEU A 215 -22.25 8.75 -14.15
C LEU A 215 -21.81 7.55 -13.29
N PRO A 216 -20.49 7.36 -13.09
CA PRO A 216 -20.01 6.40 -12.11
C PRO A 216 -20.55 6.78 -10.72
N PRO A 217 -20.77 5.80 -9.81
CA PRO A 217 -21.20 6.09 -8.46
C PRO A 217 -20.22 7.04 -7.77
N GLU A 218 -20.78 8.03 -7.09
CA GLU A 218 -20.04 8.94 -6.23
C GLU A 218 -19.35 8.18 -5.08
N PRO A 219 -18.10 8.53 -4.75
CA PRO A 219 -17.39 7.97 -3.61
C PRO A 219 -17.84 8.66 -2.32
N HIS A 220 -18.25 7.87 -1.32
CA HIS A 220 -18.70 8.36 -0.01
C HIS A 220 -19.80 9.43 -0.13
N ASP A 221 -19.61 10.58 0.52
CA ASP A 221 -20.53 11.73 0.51
C ASP A 221 -20.03 12.86 -0.42
N TRP A 222 -19.22 12.52 -1.44
CA TRP A 222 -18.67 13.49 -2.39
C TRP A 222 -19.50 13.55 -3.66
N GLU A 223 -19.53 14.71 -4.32
CA GLU A 223 -20.19 14.89 -5.61
C GLU A 223 -19.16 15.05 -6.71
N TRP A 224 -19.47 14.57 -7.92
CA TRP A 224 -18.63 14.85 -9.09
C TRP A 224 -18.84 16.30 -9.53
N ILE A 225 -17.88 17.16 -9.20
CA ILE A 225 -17.87 18.58 -9.59
C ILE A 225 -16.74 18.85 -10.57
N LEU A 226 -16.94 19.85 -11.43
CA LEU A 226 -15.87 20.43 -12.23
C LEU A 226 -15.21 21.53 -11.39
N ASP A 227 -13.92 21.41 -11.14
CA ASP A 227 -13.20 22.40 -10.34
C ASP A 227 -13.00 23.71 -11.14
N GLU A 228 -13.44 24.85 -10.59
CA GLU A 228 -13.43 26.13 -11.32
C GLU A 228 -12.01 26.72 -11.53
N GLU A 229 -11.02 26.33 -10.72
CA GLU A 229 -9.65 26.87 -10.78
C GLU A 229 -8.72 26.04 -11.66
N SER A 230 -8.74 24.72 -11.47
CA SER A 230 -7.95 23.76 -12.23
C SER A 230 -8.64 23.36 -13.52
N GLY A 231 -9.97 23.47 -13.58
CA GLY A 231 -10.76 22.93 -14.66
C GLY A 231 -10.57 21.43 -14.76
N GLU A 232 -10.32 20.70 -13.67
CA GLU A 232 -10.32 19.24 -13.61
C GLU A 232 -11.71 18.73 -13.22
#